data_AF-A0A564FF86-F1
#
_entry.id   AF-A0A564FF86-F1
#
_cell.length_a   1.000
_cell.length_b   1.000
_cell.length_c   1.000
_cell.angle_alpha   90.00
_cell.angle_beta   90.00
_cell.angle_gamma   90.00
#
_symmetry.space_group_name_H-M   'P 1'
#
loop_
_entity.id
_entity.type
_entity.pdbx_description
1 polymer ?
#
loop_
_entity_poly.entity_id
_entity_poly.type
_entity_poly.pdbx_seq_one_letter_code
_entity_poly.pdbx_strand_id
1 'polypeptide(L)'
;REARFLRTAEHRRELVRWEAGYALTMLAVFLGIGLFTATAGRRPLRSLRRQLSLLDPQNPWQRVHADERDPEIDALTREINRLLDRIQETLAEVDRASARIAHELKLPLTLARLRMERVVEKVDPAIAEQIEAELDRLGHHLDRALLLARAEKGGLVLHWERLRVDELMEALLEGFRLLAEAEGRSLEIRARRAE
;
A
#
# COMPACT_ATOMS: atom_id res chain seq x y z
N ARG A 1 80.16 32.25 -32.70
CA ARG A 1 79.76 31.46 -31.50
C ARG A 1 78.26 31.58 -31.20
N GLU A 2 77.60 32.65 -31.62
CA GLU A 2 76.17 32.93 -31.34
C GLU A 2 75.16 32.03 -32.07
N ALA A 3 75.44 31.61 -33.32
CA ALA A 3 74.52 30.76 -34.09
C ALA A 3 74.29 29.34 -33.49
N ARG A 4 75.21 28.85 -32.65
CA ARG A 4 75.03 27.58 -31.92
C ARG A 4 74.11 27.73 -30.69
N PHE A 5 74.05 28.92 -30.08
CA PHE A 5 73.18 29.19 -28.92
C PHE A 5 71.71 29.38 -29.34
N LEU A 6 71.46 29.97 -30.51
CA LEU A 6 70.09 30.15 -31.01
C LEU A 6 69.40 28.82 -31.36
N ARG A 7 70.13 27.86 -31.95
CA ARG A 7 69.60 26.51 -32.22
C ARG A 7 69.23 25.74 -30.95
N THR A 8 69.97 25.92 -29.86
CA THR A 8 69.64 25.28 -28.56
C THR A 8 68.42 25.90 -27.89
N ALA A 9 68.11 27.18 -28.14
CA ALA A 9 66.94 27.86 -27.59
C ALA A 9 65.65 27.41 -28.29
N GLU A 10 65.69 27.19 -29.61
CA GLU A 10 64.54 26.71 -30.38
C GLU A 10 64.20 25.25 -30.07
N HIS A 11 65.20 24.36 -30.00
CA HIS A 11 64.98 22.95 -29.63
C HIS A 11 64.40 22.80 -28.21
N ARG A 12 64.84 23.64 -27.26
CA ARG A 12 64.30 23.63 -25.89
C ARG A 12 62.82 24.04 -25.85
N ARG A 13 62.39 24.98 -26.70
CA ARG A 13 60.98 25.41 -26.77
C ARG A 13 60.08 24.35 -27.38
N GLU A 14 60.56 23.59 -28.36
CA GLU A 14 59.81 22.47 -28.92
C GLU A 14 59.65 21.34 -27.91
N LEU A 15 60.72 20.95 -27.20
CA LEU A 15 60.65 19.94 -26.14
C LEU A 15 59.64 20.32 -25.04
N VAL A 16 59.68 21.56 -24.56
CA VAL A 16 58.73 22.06 -23.55
C VAL A 16 57.29 22.05 -24.07
N ARG A 17 57.05 22.32 -25.36
CA ARG A 17 55.70 22.26 -25.95
C ARG A 17 55.15 20.82 -26.01
N TRP A 18 55.99 19.84 -26.35
CA TRP A 18 55.58 18.43 -26.36
C TRP A 18 55.32 17.89 -24.96
N GLU A 19 56.18 18.23 -23.98
CA GLU A 19 55.95 17.85 -22.57
C GLU A 19 54.70 18.51 -21.99
N ALA A 20 54.47 19.79 -22.27
CA ALA A 20 53.25 20.49 -21.85
C ALA A 20 51.99 19.89 -22.48
N GLY A 21 52.06 19.49 -23.77
CA GLY A 21 50.97 18.79 -24.45
C GLY A 21 50.63 17.45 -23.79
N TYR A 22 51.66 16.65 -23.49
CA TYR A 22 51.47 15.37 -22.80
C TYR A 22 50.88 15.56 -21.40
N ALA A 23 51.40 16.50 -20.61
CA ALA A 23 50.89 16.82 -19.28
C ALA A 23 49.42 17.26 -19.32
N LEU A 24 49.04 18.10 -20.29
CA LEU A 24 47.65 18.55 -20.46
C LEU A 24 46.72 17.39 -20.83
N THR A 25 47.14 16.47 -21.70
CA THR A 25 46.34 15.29 -22.05
C THR A 25 46.16 14.34 -20.87
N MET A 26 47.22 14.07 -20.10
CA MET A 26 47.13 13.28 -18.86
C MET A 26 46.18 13.91 -17.85
N LEU A 27 46.27 15.23 -17.66
CA LEU A 27 45.38 15.96 -16.75
C LEU A 27 43.91 15.84 -17.18
N ALA A 28 43.63 16.00 -18.48
CA ALA A 28 42.29 15.87 -19.03
C ALA A 28 41.72 14.45 -18.84
N VAL A 29 42.55 13.41 -19.04
CA VAL A 29 42.17 12.00 -18.83
C VAL A 29 41.86 11.74 -17.36
N PHE A 30 42.71 12.17 -16.43
CA PHE A 30 42.47 12.02 -14.99
C PHE A 30 41.20 12.75 -14.53
N LEU A 31 40.98 13.97 -15.03
CA LEU A 31 39.77 14.73 -14.72
C LEU A 31 38.53 14.04 -15.28
N GLY A 32 38.60 13.49 -16.50
CA GLY A 32 37.53 12.72 -17.11
C GLY A 32 37.18 11.47 -16.31
N ILE A 33 38.19 10.70 -15.87
CA ILE A 33 37.97 9.51 -15.02
C ILE A 33 37.36 9.91 -13.67
N GLY A 34 37.84 10.98 -13.04
CA GLY A 34 37.32 11.46 -11.75
C GLY A 34 35.86 11.91 -11.83
N LEU A 35 35.48 12.61 -12.90
CA LEU A 35 34.09 13.00 -13.12
C LEU A 35 33.20 11.80 -13.45
N PHE A 36 33.70 10.83 -14.21
CA PHE A 36 32.97 9.60 -14.53
C PHE A 36 32.67 8.76 -13.28
N THR A 37 33.68 8.50 -12.43
CA THR A 37 33.49 7.74 -11.19
C THR A 37 32.58 8.47 -10.19
N ALA A 38 32.72 9.80 -10.07
CA ALA A 38 31.88 10.62 -9.20
C ALA A 38 30.39 10.63 -9.61
N THR A 39 30.10 10.46 -10.90
CA THR A 39 28.72 10.46 -11.43
C THR A 39 28.12 9.06 -11.55
N ALA A 40 28.94 8.04 -11.81
CA ALA A 40 28.52 6.64 -11.92
C ALA A 40 27.97 6.11 -10.58
N GLY A 41 28.64 6.34 -9.45
CA GLY A 41 28.21 5.80 -8.14
C GLY A 41 26.89 6.38 -7.60
N ARG A 42 26.40 7.51 -8.14
CA ARG A 42 25.20 8.19 -7.62
C ARG A 42 23.90 7.75 -8.31
N ARG A 43 23.98 7.13 -9.49
CA ARG A 43 22.81 6.68 -10.27
C ARG A 43 22.06 5.51 -9.63
N PRO A 44 22.71 4.39 -9.23
CA PRO A 44 21.99 3.25 -8.67
C PRO A 44 21.29 3.58 -7.35
N LEU A 45 21.93 4.39 -6.49
CA LEU A 45 21.32 4.89 -5.25
C LEU A 45 20.08 5.76 -5.50
N ARG A 46 20.08 6.56 -6.57
CA ARG A 46 18.90 7.36 -6.94
C ARG A 46 17.75 6.49 -7.45
N SER A 47 18.03 5.42 -8.21
CA SER A 47 17.00 4.47 -8.63
C SER A 47 16.40 3.77 -7.40
N LEU A 48 17.25 3.24 -6.53
CA LEU A 48 16.83 2.59 -5.28
C LEU A 48 15.96 3.52 -4.42
N ARG A 49 16.40 4.77 -4.22
CA ARG A 49 15.64 5.77 -3.47
C ARG A 49 14.29 6.08 -4.10
N ARG A 50 14.19 6.15 -5.43
CA ARG A 50 12.91 6.35 -6.13
C ARG A 50 11.99 5.16 -5.92
N GLN A 51 12.48 3.95 -6.11
CA GLN A 51 11.67 2.73 -5.89
C GLN A 51 11.17 2.65 -4.45
N LEU A 52 12.02 2.99 -3.47
CA LEU A 52 11.61 3.08 -2.06
C LEU A 52 10.58 4.19 -1.80
N SER A 53 10.68 5.34 -2.45
CA SER A 53 9.69 6.43 -2.29
C SER A 53 8.35 6.14 -2.97
N LEU A 54 8.33 5.19 -3.89
CA LEU A 54 7.14 4.73 -4.60
C LEU A 54 6.52 3.48 -3.97
N LEU A 55 7.13 2.94 -2.89
CA LEU A 55 6.51 1.86 -2.12
C LEU A 55 5.23 2.40 -1.50
N ASP A 56 4.11 1.85 -1.98
CA ASP A 56 2.81 2.13 -1.43
C ASP A 56 2.59 1.26 -0.17
N PRO A 57 2.31 1.85 1.00
CA PRO A 57 1.91 1.11 2.20
C PRO A 57 0.70 0.18 1.97
N GLN A 58 -0.14 0.49 0.98
CA GLN A 58 -1.32 -0.29 0.61
C GLN A 58 -1.00 -1.42 -0.38
N ASN A 59 0.18 -1.44 -1.00
CA ASN A 59 0.64 -2.53 -1.86
C ASN A 59 1.94 -3.15 -1.31
N PRO A 60 1.85 -3.96 -0.25
CA PRO A 60 3.02 -4.52 0.40
C PRO A 60 3.79 -5.49 -0.50
N TRP A 61 3.19 -5.98 -1.59
CA TRP A 61 3.78 -6.96 -2.51
C TRP A 61 4.83 -6.38 -3.45
N GLN A 62 4.95 -5.05 -3.50
CA GLN A 62 5.98 -4.40 -4.30
C GLN A 62 7.37 -4.75 -3.75
N ARG A 63 8.31 -5.00 -4.66
CA ARG A 63 9.70 -5.32 -4.35
C ARG A 63 10.60 -4.31 -5.02
N VAL A 64 11.77 -4.13 -4.43
CA VAL A 64 12.81 -3.25 -4.96
C VAL A 64 13.74 -4.10 -5.82
N HIS A 65 14.06 -3.59 -7.01
CA HIS A 65 14.91 -4.23 -7.99
C HIS A 65 16.20 -3.43 -8.20
N ALA A 66 17.33 -4.12 -8.28
CA ALA A 66 18.60 -3.51 -8.67
C ALA A 66 18.65 -3.42 -10.21
N ASP A 67 18.77 -2.20 -10.74
CA ASP A 67 18.86 -1.96 -12.20
C ASP A 67 20.28 -2.21 -12.76
N GLU A 68 21.30 -2.29 -11.90
CA GLU A 68 22.72 -2.31 -12.29
C GLU A 68 23.50 -3.43 -11.59
N ARG A 69 24.57 -3.93 -12.26
CA ARG A 69 25.48 -5.00 -11.80
C ARG A 69 26.43 -4.59 -10.68
N ASP A 70 26.03 -3.67 -9.80
CA ASP A 70 26.84 -3.32 -8.63
C ASP A 70 26.57 -4.32 -7.49
N PRO A 71 27.57 -5.14 -7.08
CA PRO A 71 27.38 -6.16 -6.06
C PRO A 71 26.96 -5.59 -4.70
N GLU A 72 27.39 -4.36 -4.37
CA GLU A 72 27.06 -3.71 -3.09
C GLU A 72 25.59 -3.27 -3.08
N ILE A 73 25.12 -2.70 -4.19
CA ILE A 73 23.72 -2.28 -4.34
C ILE A 73 22.78 -3.49 -4.38
N ASP A 74 23.19 -4.57 -5.02
CA ASP A 74 22.44 -5.83 -5.04
C ASP A 74 22.35 -6.45 -3.64
N ALA A 75 23.44 -6.44 -2.86
CA ALA A 75 23.43 -6.87 -1.47
C ALA A 75 22.44 -6.05 -0.61
N LEU A 76 22.47 -4.72 -0.73
CA LEU A 76 21.53 -3.83 -0.04
C LEU A 76 20.08 -4.07 -0.47
N THR A 77 19.84 -4.26 -1.77
CA THR A 77 18.50 -4.55 -2.30
C THR A 77 17.94 -5.84 -1.71
N ARG A 78 18.77 -6.88 -1.58
CA ARG A 78 18.38 -8.13 -0.90
C ARG A 78 18.04 -7.93 0.57
N GLU A 79 18.81 -7.12 1.30
CA GLU A 79 18.53 -6.82 2.71
C GLU A 79 17.21 -6.06 2.88
N ILE A 80 16.95 -5.07 2.03
CA ILE A 80 15.68 -4.33 2.00
C ILE A 80 14.52 -5.29 1.72
N ASN A 81 14.63 -6.14 0.71
CA ASN A 81 13.56 -7.10 0.39
C ASN A 81 13.33 -8.09 1.54
N ARG A 82 14.37 -8.56 2.24
CA ARG A 82 14.21 -9.38 3.46
C ARG A 82 13.48 -8.64 4.58
N LEU A 83 13.72 -7.33 4.75
CA LEU A 83 12.96 -6.52 5.72
C LEU A 83 11.50 -6.40 5.29
N LEU A 84 11.24 -6.17 4.00
CA LEU A 84 9.87 -6.14 3.45
C LEU A 84 9.15 -7.48 3.67
N ASP A 85 9.82 -8.62 3.45
CA ASP A 85 9.27 -9.96 3.70
C ASP A 85 8.86 -10.12 5.18
N ARG A 86 9.73 -9.71 6.12
CA ARG A 86 9.41 -9.76 7.57
C ARG A 86 8.22 -8.86 7.95
N ILE A 87 8.13 -7.68 7.34
CA ILE A 87 6.99 -6.77 7.55
C ILE A 87 5.70 -7.44 7.07
N GLN A 88 5.74 -8.07 5.89
CA GLN A 88 4.58 -8.80 5.37
C GLN A 88 4.16 -9.97 6.24
N GLU A 89 5.11 -10.78 6.72
CA GLU A 89 4.82 -11.89 7.63
C GLU A 89 4.15 -11.39 8.92
N THR A 90 4.67 -10.31 9.50
CA THR A 90 4.12 -9.69 10.71
C THR A 90 2.72 -9.15 10.48
N LEU A 91 2.49 -8.45 9.37
CA LEU A 91 1.16 -7.96 9.00
C LEU A 91 0.16 -9.10 8.78
N ALA A 92 0.58 -10.18 8.13
CA ALA A 92 -0.26 -11.35 7.92
C ALA A 92 -0.62 -12.06 9.25
N GLU A 93 0.25 -12.01 10.25
CA GLU A 93 -0.05 -12.53 11.60
C GLU A 93 -1.07 -11.66 12.35
N VAL A 94 -0.88 -10.34 12.34
CA VAL A 94 -1.84 -9.38 12.91
C VAL A 94 -3.22 -9.58 12.29
N ASP A 95 -3.27 -9.82 10.98
CA ASP A 95 -4.50 -10.06 10.25
C ASP A 95 -5.22 -11.33 10.69
N ARG A 96 -4.49 -12.45 10.81
CA ARG A 96 -5.03 -13.71 11.32
C ARG A 96 -5.52 -13.56 12.76
N ALA A 97 -4.80 -12.80 13.58
CA ALA A 97 -5.21 -12.50 14.94
C ALA A 97 -6.49 -11.67 14.98
N SER A 98 -6.62 -10.61 14.17
CA SER A 98 -7.85 -9.80 14.10
C SER A 98 -9.05 -10.64 13.66
N ALA A 99 -8.89 -11.51 12.65
CA ALA A 99 -9.96 -12.40 12.21
C ALA A 99 -10.40 -13.38 13.32
N ARG A 100 -9.45 -13.92 14.07
CA ARG A 100 -9.72 -14.79 15.22
C ARG A 100 -10.45 -14.05 16.34
N ILE A 101 -9.94 -12.89 16.77
CA ILE A 101 -10.55 -12.06 17.81
C ILE A 101 -12.00 -11.74 17.44
N ALA A 102 -12.25 -11.40 16.18
CA ALA A 102 -13.59 -11.12 15.73
C ALA A 102 -14.57 -12.29 15.86
N HIS A 103 -14.14 -13.49 15.48
CA HIS A 103 -14.92 -14.70 15.69
C HIS A 103 -15.13 -14.99 17.19
N GLU A 104 -14.08 -14.81 17.99
CA GLU A 104 -14.12 -14.97 19.44
C GLU A 104 -15.01 -13.92 20.13
N LEU A 105 -15.23 -12.74 19.55
CA LEU A 105 -16.17 -11.72 20.05
C LEU A 105 -17.63 -11.99 19.65
N LYS A 106 -17.88 -12.65 18.51
CA LYS A 106 -19.24 -13.05 18.13
C LYS A 106 -19.87 -14.03 19.11
N LEU A 107 -19.08 -14.95 19.64
CA LEU A 107 -19.57 -15.94 20.61
C LEU A 107 -20.10 -15.31 21.90
N PRO A 108 -19.34 -14.48 22.66
CA PRO A 108 -19.83 -13.85 23.88
C PRO A 108 -21.00 -12.90 23.60
N LEU A 109 -21.05 -12.24 22.44
CA LEU A 109 -22.21 -11.44 22.05
C LEU A 109 -23.46 -12.31 21.84
N THR A 110 -23.32 -13.44 21.14
CA THR A 110 -24.40 -14.41 20.94
C THR A 110 -24.88 -14.99 22.27
N LEU A 111 -23.94 -15.32 23.17
CA LEU A 111 -24.26 -15.81 24.51
C LEU A 111 -24.93 -14.72 25.36
N ALA A 112 -24.55 -13.45 25.20
CA ALA A 112 -25.19 -12.34 25.89
C ALA A 112 -26.65 -12.16 25.44
N ARG A 113 -26.94 -12.23 24.13
CA ARG A 113 -28.31 -12.24 23.60
C ARG A 113 -29.11 -13.42 24.16
N LEU A 114 -28.58 -14.64 24.06
CA LEU A 114 -29.27 -15.85 24.55
C LEU A 114 -29.55 -15.78 26.06
N ARG A 115 -28.64 -15.18 26.84
CA ARG A 115 -28.88 -14.95 28.27
C ARG A 115 -29.96 -13.92 28.49
N MET A 116 -29.98 -12.85 27.70
CA MET A 116 -30.99 -11.80 27.77
C MET A 116 -32.39 -12.35 27.49
N GLU A 117 -32.54 -13.12 26.41
CA GLU A 117 -33.80 -13.79 26.05
C GLU A 117 -34.36 -14.66 27.19
N ARG A 118 -33.49 -15.31 27.99
CA ARG A 118 -33.91 -16.15 29.13
C ARG A 118 -34.32 -15.38 30.37
N VAL A 119 -33.87 -14.13 30.51
CA VAL A 119 -34.17 -13.29 31.68
C VAL A 119 -35.13 -12.15 31.36
N VAL A 120 -35.51 -11.97 30.09
CA VAL A 120 -36.38 -10.89 29.60
C VAL A 120 -37.68 -10.80 30.40
N GLU A 121 -38.29 -11.94 30.74
CA GLU A 121 -39.53 -12.01 31.53
C GLU A 121 -39.35 -11.66 33.02
N LYS A 122 -38.11 -11.62 33.51
CA LYS A 122 -37.75 -11.35 34.92
C LYS A 122 -37.19 -9.95 35.13
N VAL A 123 -37.01 -9.19 34.05
CA VAL A 123 -36.45 -7.83 34.06
C VAL A 123 -37.56 -6.84 33.68
N ASP A 124 -37.42 -5.58 34.09
CA ASP A 124 -38.30 -4.52 33.62
C ASP A 124 -38.30 -4.47 32.07
N PRO A 125 -39.48 -4.49 31.41
CA PRO A 125 -39.57 -4.53 29.95
C PRO A 125 -38.82 -3.41 29.24
N ALA A 126 -38.82 -2.19 29.79
CA ALA A 126 -38.14 -1.05 29.17
C ALA A 126 -36.61 -1.18 29.27
N ILE A 127 -36.11 -1.74 30.37
CA ILE A 127 -34.68 -2.06 30.52
C ILE A 127 -34.29 -3.21 29.58
N ALA A 128 -35.16 -4.20 29.44
CA ALA A 128 -34.89 -5.35 28.60
C ALA A 128 -34.79 -4.97 27.12
N GLU A 129 -35.73 -4.16 26.64
CA GLU A 129 -35.73 -3.62 25.27
C GLU A 129 -34.48 -2.77 24.99
N GLN A 130 -34.02 -1.96 25.96
CA GLN A 130 -32.79 -1.18 25.82
C GLN A 130 -31.54 -2.06 25.69
N ILE A 131 -31.43 -3.12 26.50
CA ILE A 131 -30.29 -4.04 26.46
C ILE A 131 -30.28 -4.82 25.15
N GLU A 132 -31.44 -5.31 24.69
CA GLU A 132 -31.55 -5.99 23.39
C GLU A 132 -31.15 -5.08 22.24
N ALA A 133 -31.68 -3.85 22.20
CA ALA A 133 -31.31 -2.87 21.18
C ALA A 133 -29.81 -2.56 21.17
N GLU A 134 -29.17 -2.50 22.33
CA GLU A 134 -27.73 -2.23 22.42
C GLU A 134 -26.87 -3.44 22.00
N LEU A 135 -27.29 -4.66 22.36
CA LEU A 135 -26.66 -5.90 21.87
C LEU A 135 -26.78 -6.02 20.34
N ASP A 136 -27.91 -5.61 19.78
CA ASP A 136 -28.14 -5.56 18.34
C ASP A 136 -27.23 -4.56 17.64
N ARG A 137 -27.13 -3.35 18.18
CA ARG A 137 -26.20 -2.32 17.69
C ARG A 137 -24.75 -2.78 17.75
N LEU A 138 -24.33 -3.41 18.86
CA LEU A 138 -22.98 -3.95 19.00
C LEU A 138 -22.68 -5.02 17.96
N GLY A 139 -23.64 -5.91 17.67
CA GLY A 139 -23.51 -6.91 16.61
C GLY A 139 -23.33 -6.27 15.24
N HIS A 140 -24.16 -5.29 14.91
CA HIS A 140 -24.04 -4.55 13.65
C HIS A 140 -22.73 -3.75 13.53
N HIS A 141 -22.26 -3.13 14.61
CA HIS A 141 -20.97 -2.44 14.63
C HIS A 141 -19.80 -3.41 14.41
N LEU A 142 -19.83 -4.57 15.05
CA LEU A 142 -18.83 -5.62 14.88
C LEU A 142 -18.80 -6.12 13.43
N ASP A 143 -19.97 -6.42 12.84
CA ASP A 143 -20.06 -6.89 11.46
C ASP A 143 -19.57 -5.84 10.46
N ARG A 144 -19.91 -4.56 10.67
CA ARG A 144 -19.42 -3.45 9.84
C ARG A 144 -17.91 -3.26 9.94
N ALA A 145 -17.37 -3.28 11.16
CA ALA A 145 -15.93 -3.18 11.37
C ALA A 145 -15.18 -4.33 10.67
N LEU A 146 -15.73 -5.55 10.72
CA LEU A 146 -15.15 -6.71 10.05
C LEU A 146 -15.23 -6.63 8.53
N LEU A 147 -16.36 -6.14 8.01
CA LEU A 147 -16.54 -5.93 6.58
C LEU A 147 -15.52 -4.91 6.06
N LEU A 148 -15.37 -3.78 6.76
CA LEU A 148 -14.39 -2.74 6.41
C LEU A 148 -12.96 -3.28 6.44
N ALA A 149 -12.59 -3.99 7.51
CA ALA A 149 -11.27 -4.59 7.64
C ALA A 149 -10.95 -5.61 6.53
N ARG A 150 -11.95 -6.32 5.98
CA ARG A 150 -11.78 -7.19 4.81
C ARG A 150 -11.69 -6.41 3.50
N ALA A 151 -12.45 -5.33 3.39
CA ALA A 151 -12.51 -4.48 2.21
C ALA A 151 -11.18 -3.76 1.94
N GLU A 152 -10.60 -3.14 2.97
CA GLU A 152 -9.32 -2.43 2.89
C GLU A 152 -8.15 -3.32 2.42
N LYS A 153 -8.29 -4.63 2.60
CA LYS A 153 -7.27 -5.62 2.26
C LYS A 153 -7.48 -6.29 0.90
N GLY A 154 -8.50 -5.87 0.15
CA GLY A 154 -8.87 -6.52 -1.11
C GLY A 154 -9.36 -7.97 -0.95
N GLY A 155 -9.69 -8.40 0.28
CA GLY A 155 -10.11 -9.77 0.60
C GLY A 155 -11.61 -10.02 0.43
N LEU A 156 -12.35 -9.06 -0.14
CA LEU A 156 -13.75 -9.24 -0.50
C LEU A 156 -13.86 -10.19 -1.69
N VAL A 157 -14.32 -11.41 -1.45
CA VAL A 157 -14.73 -12.32 -2.52
C VAL A 157 -16.05 -11.80 -3.08
N LEU A 158 -15.99 -11.16 -4.24
CA LEU A 158 -17.18 -10.69 -4.95
C LEU A 158 -17.77 -11.84 -5.76
N HIS A 159 -18.96 -12.29 -5.38
CA HIS A 159 -19.75 -13.23 -6.15
C HIS A 159 -20.61 -12.46 -7.14
N TRP A 160 -20.19 -12.46 -8.40
CA TRP A 160 -20.92 -11.81 -9.47
C TRP A 160 -22.03 -12.73 -9.98
N GLU A 161 -23.26 -12.26 -9.90
CA GLU A 161 -24.43 -12.97 -10.43
C GLU A 161 -25.32 -12.04 -11.26
N ARG A 162 -26.06 -12.63 -12.21
CA ARG A 162 -27.07 -11.88 -12.96
C ARG A 162 -28.27 -11.64 -12.06
N LEU A 163 -28.47 -10.38 -11.70
CA LEU A 163 -29.53 -9.94 -10.82
C LEU A 163 -30.64 -9.24 -11.61
N ARG A 164 -31.89 -9.63 -11.35
CA ARG A 164 -33.08 -8.92 -11.81
C ARG A 164 -33.41 -7.79 -10.84
N VAL A 165 -33.02 -6.57 -11.23
CA VAL A 165 -33.16 -5.37 -10.38
C VAL A 165 -34.62 -5.09 -10.04
N ASP A 166 -35.54 -5.40 -10.94
CA ASP A 166 -36.99 -5.30 -10.72
C ASP A 166 -37.47 -6.19 -9.57
N GLU A 167 -37.07 -7.47 -9.57
CA GLU A 167 -37.45 -8.41 -8.51
C GLU A 167 -36.81 -8.05 -7.18
N LEU A 168 -35.53 -7.64 -7.19
CA LEU A 168 -34.85 -7.19 -5.97
C LEU A 168 -35.53 -5.96 -5.36
N MET A 169 -35.88 -4.99 -6.19
CA MET A 169 -36.50 -3.75 -5.71
C MET A 169 -37.90 -3.99 -5.14
N GLU A 170 -38.70 -4.85 -5.77
CA GLU A 170 -40.03 -5.19 -5.25
C GLU A 170 -39.93 -5.91 -3.89
N ALA A 171 -39.02 -6.88 -3.77
CA ALA A 171 -38.78 -7.62 -2.53
C ALA A 171 -38.30 -6.71 -1.38
N LEU A 172 -37.42 -5.74 -1.67
CA LEU A 172 -36.99 -4.75 -0.67
C LEU A 172 -38.15 -3.86 -0.21
N LEU A 173 -38.97 -3.40 -1.15
CA LEU A 173 -40.03 -2.45 -0.85
C LEU A 173 -41.22 -3.04 -0.13
N GLU A 174 -41.47 -4.34 -0.25
CA GLU A 174 -42.50 -5.02 0.52
C GLU A 174 -42.31 -4.80 2.03
N GLY A 175 -41.07 -4.90 2.52
CA GLY A 175 -40.73 -4.62 3.92
C GLY A 175 -40.87 -3.13 4.30
N PHE A 176 -40.47 -2.22 3.41
CA PHE A 176 -40.52 -0.77 3.67
C PHE A 176 -41.92 -0.16 3.52
N ARG A 177 -42.80 -0.73 2.70
CA ARG A 177 -44.20 -0.29 2.57
C ARG A 177 -44.94 -0.40 3.90
N LEU A 178 -44.72 -1.50 4.64
CA LEU A 178 -45.32 -1.72 5.96
C LEU A 178 -44.92 -0.61 6.95
N LEU A 179 -43.64 -0.21 6.92
CA LEU A 179 -43.12 0.90 7.74
C LEU A 179 -43.68 2.26 7.28
N ALA A 180 -43.77 2.48 5.98
CA ALA A 180 -44.29 3.72 5.42
C ALA A 180 -45.77 3.92 5.76
N GLU A 181 -46.59 2.88 5.67
CA GLU A 181 -47.99 2.91 6.05
C GLU A 181 -48.17 3.21 7.55
N ALA A 182 -47.34 2.63 8.41
CA ALA A 182 -47.34 2.93 9.84
C ALA A 182 -47.04 4.41 10.15
N GLU A 183 -46.30 5.10 9.27
CA GLU A 183 -46.03 6.55 9.35
C GLU A 183 -46.97 7.40 8.48
N GLY A 184 -47.98 6.81 7.83
CA GLY A 184 -48.93 7.52 6.95
C GLY A 184 -48.32 8.00 5.62
N ARG A 185 -47.26 7.35 5.14
CA ARG A 185 -46.53 7.65 3.91
C ARG A 185 -46.75 6.55 2.87
N SER A 186 -46.52 6.86 1.59
CA SER A 186 -46.55 5.89 0.49
C SER A 186 -45.21 5.82 -0.25
N LEU A 187 -44.85 4.64 -0.73
CA LEU A 187 -43.67 4.40 -1.57
C LEU A 187 -44.05 3.76 -2.91
N GLU A 188 -43.55 4.34 -3.99
CA GLU A 188 -43.72 3.87 -5.37
C GLU A 188 -42.36 3.67 -6.05
N ILE A 189 -42.23 2.62 -6.87
CA ILE A 189 -41.08 2.43 -7.76
C ILE A 189 -41.40 3.05 -9.12
N ARG A 190 -40.50 3.90 -9.59
CA ARG A 190 -40.49 4.34 -11.00
C ARG A 190 -39.20 3.85 -11.65
N ALA A 191 -39.31 2.83 -12.48
CA ALA A 191 -38.21 2.39 -13.32
C ALA A 191 -38.32 3.07 -14.69
N ARG A 192 -37.24 3.73 -15.13
CA ARG A 192 -37.08 4.17 -16.52
C ARG A 192 -36.07 3.25 -17.19
N ARG A 193 -36.46 2.61 -18.30
CA ARG A 193 -35.53 1.81 -19.09
C ARG A 193 -34.47 2.76 -19.67
N ALA A 194 -33.19 2.47 -19.44
CA ALA A 194 -32.12 3.15 -20.14
C ALA A 194 -32.13 2.67 -21.60
N GLU A 195 -32.29 3.60 -22.54
CA GLU A 195 -32.14 3.37 -23.99
C GLU A 195 -30.69 3.13 -24.37
#